data_AF-A0A846E6R7-F1
#
_entry.id   AF-A0A846E6R7-F1
#
_cell.length_a   1.000
_cell.length_b   1.000
_cell.length_c   1.000
_cell.angle_alpha   90.00
_cell.angle_beta   90.00
_cell.angle_gamma   90.00
#
_symmetry.space_group_name_H-M   'P 1'
#
loop_
_entity.id
_entity.type
_entity.pdbx_description
1 polymer ?
#
loop_
_entity_poly.entity_id
_entity_poly.type
_entity_poly.pdbx_seq_one_letter_code
_entity_poly.pdbx_strand_id
1 'polypeptide(L)' 'MDWYARAGRDLPWRRSWEPYSIWVSEIMLQQTQVKTVIPYYHRWMEQFPTLEHLASAD' A
#
# COMPACT_ATOMS: atom_id res chain seq x y z
N MET A 1 6.13 -15.53 -16.94
CA MET A 1 5.23 -14.60 -16.22
C MET A 1 3.94 -15.28 -15.77
N ASP A 2 3.50 -16.33 -16.47
CA ASP A 2 2.20 -17.02 -16.28
C ASP A 2 1.94 -17.58 -14.87
N TRP A 3 2.99 -17.94 -14.12
CA TRP A 3 2.82 -18.35 -12.73
C TRP A 3 2.37 -17.19 -11.85
N TYR A 4 2.99 -16.01 -11.99
CA TYR A 4 2.62 -14.83 -11.19
C TYR A 4 1.23 -14.32 -11.57
N ALA A 5 0.87 -14.39 -12.85
CA ALA A 5 -0.48 -14.04 -13.31
C ALA A 5 -1.57 -14.94 -12.70
N ARG A 6 -1.26 -16.21 -12.40
CA ARG A 6 -2.21 -17.20 -11.84
C ARG A 6 -2.20 -17.31 -10.32
N ALA A 7 -1.04 -17.15 -9.70
CA ALA A 7 -0.82 -17.40 -8.26
C ALA A 7 -0.40 -16.14 -7.48
N GLY A 8 -0.32 -14.99 -8.15
CA GLY A 8 -0.01 -13.72 -7.52
C GLY A 8 -1.02 -13.38 -6.44
N ARG A 9 -0.54 -13.05 -5.25
CA ARG A 9 -1.40 -12.55 -4.17
C ARG A 9 -2.00 -11.20 -4.57
N ASP A 10 -3.31 -11.11 -4.44
CA ASP A 10 -4.06 -9.86 -4.54
C ASP A 10 -3.79 -9.02 -3.28
N LEU A 11 -3.01 -7.95 -3.45
CA LEU A 11 -2.64 -7.03 -2.38
C LEU A 11 -3.15 -5.64 -2.75
N PRO A 12 -3.71 -4.86 -1.80
CA PRO A 12 -4.32 -3.56 -2.11
C PRO A 12 -3.42 -2.61 -2.90
N TRP A 13 -2.15 -2.52 -2.51
CA TRP A 13 -1.14 -1.68 -3.16
C TRP A 13 -0.66 -2.18 -4.53
N ARG A 14 -1.06 -3.38 -4.97
CA ARG A 14 -0.81 -3.90 -6.33
C ARG A 14 -1.93 -3.58 -7.33
N ARG A 15 -3.05 -3.02 -6.85
CA ARG A 15 -4.19 -2.64 -7.69
C ARG A 15 -4.03 -1.25 -8.30
N SER A 16 -3.12 -0.45 -7.77
CA SER A 16 -2.78 0.90 -8.24
C SER A 16 -1.31 0.97 -8.65
N TRP A 17 -1.01 1.83 -9.62
CA TRP A 17 0.36 2.15 -10.04
C TRP A 17 0.81 3.51 -9.53
N GLU A 18 0.04 4.15 -8.66
CA GLU A 18 0.34 5.46 -8.08
C GLU A 18 1.61 5.39 -7.22
N PRO A 19 2.66 6.19 -7.51
CA PRO A 19 3.93 6.12 -6.79
C PRO A 19 3.81 6.30 -5.28
N TYR A 20 2.91 7.19 -4.83
CA TYR A 20 2.64 7.42 -3.41
C TYR A 20 2.10 6.15 -2.72
N SER A 21 1.13 5.50 -3.35
CA SER A 21 0.49 4.29 -2.82
C SER A 21 1.47 3.11 -2.70
N ILE A 22 2.40 3.00 -3.66
CA ILE A 22 3.47 2.00 -3.65
C ILE A 22 4.46 2.34 -2.54
N TRP A 23 4.93 3.58 -2.47
CA TRP A 23 5.88 4.04 -1.46
C TRP A 23 5.37 3.80 -0.03
N VAL A 24 4.12 4.17 0.27
CA VAL A 24 3.49 3.91 1.57
C VAL A 24 3.52 2.41 1.89
N SER A 25 3.16 1.55 0.92
CA SER A 25 3.16 0.10 1.14
C SER A 25 4.56 -0.46 1.44
N GLU A 26 5.58 0.03 0.74
CA GLU A 26 6.97 -0.39 0.96
C GLU A 26 7.46 0.01 2.35
N ILE A 27 7.20 1.25 2.79
CA ILE A 27 7.55 1.71 4.13
C ILE A 27 6.86 0.87 5.20
N MET A 28 5.55 0.61 5.06
CA MET A 28 4.82 -0.19 6.04
C MET A 28 5.34 -1.63 6.11
N LEU A 29 5.72 -2.22 4.98
CA LEU A 29 6.21 -3.61 4.90
C LEU A 29 7.63 -3.80 5.46
N GLN A 30 8.35 -2.73 5.77
CA GLN A 30 9.63 -2.83 6.47
C GLN A 30 9.42 -3.42 7.86
N GLN A 31 10.07 -4.56 8.14
CA GLN A 31 10.03 -5.24 9.45
C GLN A 31 8.62 -5.61 9.96
N THR A 32 7.58 -5.58 9.11
CA THR A 32 6.23 -6.02 9.46
C THR A 32 5.70 -7.08 8.48
N GLN A 33 4.70 -7.85 8.91
CA GLN A 33 4.09 -8.89 8.07
C GLN A 33 2.94 -8.32 7.23
N VAL A 34 2.81 -8.80 5.99
CA VAL A 34 1.73 -8.41 5.04
C VAL A 34 0.34 -8.42 5.69
N LYS A 35 0.00 -9.48 6.43
CA LYS A 35 -1.31 -9.62 7.09
C LYS A 35 -1.61 -8.48 8.07
N THR A 36 -0.57 -7.97 8.72
CA THR A 36 -0.67 -6.87 9.68
C THR A 36 -0.82 -5.55 8.95
N VAL A 37 -0.12 -5.37 7.83
CA VAL A 37 -0.13 -4.11 7.05
C VAL A 37 -1.47 -3.84 6.37
N ILE A 38 -2.17 -4.85 5.85
CA ILE A 38 -3.43 -4.67 5.08
C ILE A 38 -4.42 -3.70 5.74
N PRO A 39 -4.85 -3.89 7.01
CA PRO A 39 -5.79 -2.97 7.64
C PRO A 39 -5.21 -1.57 7.89
N TYR A 40 -3.91 -1.44 8.16
CA TYR A 40 -3.27 -0.13 8.35
C TYR A 40 -3.13 0.64 7.04
N TYR A 41 -2.79 -0.06 5.96
CA TYR A 41 -2.72 0.50 4.62
C TYR A 41 -4.08 1.07 4.20
N HIS A 42 -5.18 0.34 4.41
CA HIS A 42 -6.52 0.84 4.09
C HIS A 42 -6.85 2.12 4.86
N ARG A 43 -6.65 2.13 6.18
CA ARG A 43 -6.90 3.33 7.01
C ARG A 43 -6.03 4.50 6.61
N TRP A 44 -4.76 4.23 6.30
CA TRP A 44 -3.82 5.27 5.85
C TRP A 44 -4.26 5.88 4.53
N MET A 45 -4.58 5.07 3.53
CA MET A 45 -5.00 5.57 2.21
C MET A 45 -6.37 6.25 2.24
N GLU A 46 -7.22 5.94 3.23
CA GLU A 46 -8.47 6.66 3.49
C GLU A 46 -8.21 8.04 4.12
N GLN A 47 -7.27 8.14 5.07
CA GLN A 47 -6.96 9.38 5.78
C GLN A 47 -6.03 10.31 4.98
N PHE A 48 -5.04 9.74 4.29
CA PHE A 48 -4.02 10.43 3.52
C PHE A 48 -3.97 9.82 2.11
N PRO A 49 -4.94 10.15 1.24
CA PRO A 49 -5.00 9.57 -0.10
C PRO A 49 -3.85 10.03 -1.02
N THR A 50 -3.26 11.20 -0.76
CA THR A 50 -2.16 11.76 -1.54
C THR A 50 -1.03 12.30 -0.66
N LEU A 51 0.12 12.56 -1.28
CA LEU A 51 1.27 13.14 -0.60
C LEU A 51 0.96 14.53 -0.03
N GLU A 52 0.14 15.32 -0.72
CA GLU A 52 -0.29 16.65 -0.27
C GLU A 52 -1.12 16.57 1.01
N HIS A 53 -2.05 15.61 1.10
CA HIS A 53 -2.86 15.40 2.31
C HIS A 53 -1.98 15.01 3.50
N LEU A 54 -0.95 14.18 3.28
CA LEU A 54 0.04 13.84 4.30
C LEU A 54 0.87 15.06 4.70
N ALA A 55 1.28 15.88 3.74
CA ALA A 55 2.10 17.07 3.99
C ALA A 55 1.33 18.19 4.72
N SER A 56 0.01 18.23 4.57
CA SER A 56 -0.88 19.16 5.27
C SER A 56 -1.37 18.66 6.63
N ALA A 57 -0.94 17.48 7.09
CA ALA A 57 -1.33 16.94 8.38
C ALA A 57 -0.64 17.71 9.53
N ASP A 58 -1.40 17.98 10.60
CA ASP A 58 -0.94 18.70 11.80
C ASP A 58 0.05 17.89 12.67
#